data_AF-A0A5R9IC94-F1
#
_entry.id   AF-A0A5R9IC94-F1
#
_cell.length_a   1.000
_cell.length_b   1.000
_cell.length_c   1.000
_cell.angle_alpha   90.00
_cell.angle_beta   90.00
_cell.angle_gamma   90.00
#
_symmetry.space_group_name_H-M   'P 1'
#
loop_
_entity.id
_entity.type
_entity.pdbx_description
1 polymer ?
#
loop_
_entity_poly.entity_id
_entity_poly.type
_entity_poly.pdbx_seq_one_letter_code
_entity_poly.pdbx_strand_id
1 'polypeptide(L)' 'MKLHIIIKASLFTLLALTFNANAHSGRTDVNGGHNCSQKSKDKGLCSGYHYHGTTKHTHAKKAEKATAKSN' A
#
# COMPACT_ATOMS: atom_id res chain seq x y z
N MET A 1 12.16 -39.60 1.00
CA MET A 1 12.30 -38.66 2.14
C MET A 1 13.09 -37.40 1.78
N LYS A 2 14.30 -37.52 1.19
CA LYS A 2 15.14 -36.37 0.81
C LYS A 2 14.49 -35.41 -0.20
N LEU A 3 13.78 -35.94 -1.21
CA LEU A 3 13.11 -35.11 -2.23
C LEU A 3 11.99 -34.24 -1.64
N HIS A 4 11.17 -34.79 -0.73
CA HIS A 4 10.12 -34.01 -0.07
C HIS A 4 10.68 -32.95 0.88
N ILE A 5 11.84 -33.17 1.49
CA ILE A 5 12.52 -32.17 2.31
C ILE A 5 13.02 -31.02 1.43
N ILE A 6 13.61 -31.33 0.26
CA ILE A 6 14.08 -30.32 -0.69
C ILE A 6 12.92 -29.48 -1.22
N ILE A 7 11.80 -30.10 -1.59
CA ILE A 7 10.60 -29.39 -2.10
C ILE A 7 10.01 -28.46 -1.02
N LYS A 8 9.92 -28.91 0.23
CA LYS A 8 9.43 -28.08 1.34
C LYS A 8 10.38 -26.93 1.65
N ALA A 9 11.69 -27.18 1.62
CA ALA A 9 12.71 -26.16 1.83
C ALA A 9 12.68 -25.09 0.72
N SER A 10 12.54 -25.48 -0.55
CA SER A 10 12.47 -24.50 -1.65
C SER A 10 11.20 -23.65 -1.58
N LEU A 11 10.06 -24.25 -1.24
CA LEU A 11 8.79 -23.54 -1.08
C LEU A 11 8.85 -22.51 0.06
N PHE A 12 9.50 -22.86 1.18
CA PHE A 12 9.71 -21.95 2.30
C PHE A 12 10.60 -20.75 1.91
N THR A 13 11.68 -21.00 1.17
CA THR A 13 12.57 -19.92 0.70
C THR A 13 11.87 -18.96 -0.25
N LEU A 14 11.00 -19.44 -1.15
CA LEU A 14 10.24 -18.58 -2.06
C LEU A 14 9.25 -17.66 -1.31
N LEU A 15 8.62 -18.15 -0.24
CA LEU A 15 7.67 -17.38 0.55
C LEU A 15 8.35 -16.26 1.37
N ALA A 16 9.62 -16.42 1.72
CA ALA A 16 10.38 -15.43 2.48
C ALA A 16 10.73 -14.16 1.67
N LEU A 17 10.67 -14.20 0.34
CA LEU A 17 11.04 -13.05 -0.51
C LEU A 17 9.93 -12.00 -0.68
N THR A 18 8.71 -12.26 -0.23
CA THR A 18 7.53 -11.50 -0.67
C THR A 18 7.05 -10.44 0.32
N PHE A 19 7.88 -9.59 0.93
CA PHE A 19 7.36 -8.50 1.79
C PHE A 19 8.18 -7.21 1.73
N ASN A 20 8.05 -6.43 0.65
CA ASN A 20 8.55 -5.05 0.60
C ASN A 20 7.46 -4.09 0.09
N ALA A 21 6.34 -3.99 0.81
CA ALA A 21 5.37 -2.93 0.60
C ALA A 21 5.70 -1.75 1.53
N ASN A 22 6.49 -0.79 1.06
CA ASN A 22 6.89 0.36 1.86
C ASN A 22 5.86 1.48 1.75
N ALA A 23 4.95 1.56 2.72
CA ALA A 23 4.01 2.67 2.84
C ALA A 23 4.80 3.95 3.19
N HIS A 24 4.82 4.92 2.28
CA HIS A 24 5.51 6.18 2.47
C HIS A 24 4.54 7.36 2.48
N SER A 25 4.97 8.47 3.07
CA SER A 25 4.16 9.69 3.07
C SER A 25 4.07 10.27 1.65
N GLY A 26 2.83 10.49 1.21
CA GLY A 26 2.49 11.13 -0.05
C GLY A 26 1.06 11.63 0.07
N ARG A 27 0.86 12.95 -0.01
CA ARG A 27 -0.48 13.52 0.06
C ARG A 27 -1.10 13.44 -1.32
N THR A 28 -2.23 12.74 -1.44
CA THR A 28 -2.99 12.70 -2.69
C THR A 28 -3.43 14.12 -3.09
N ASP A 29 -3.16 14.49 -4.34
CA ASP A 29 -3.58 15.74 -4.95
C ASP A 29 -5.02 15.66 -5.48
N VAL A 30 -5.48 16.78 -6.04
CA VAL A 30 -6.85 16.93 -6.57
C VAL A 30 -7.16 16.00 -7.74
N ASN A 31 -6.14 15.50 -8.43
CA ASN A 31 -6.31 14.59 -9.56
C ASN A 31 -6.39 13.13 -9.09
N GLY A 32 -6.05 12.82 -7.83
CA GLY A 32 -6.04 11.45 -7.31
C GLY A 32 -4.67 10.77 -7.40
N GLY A 33 -3.61 11.50 -7.75
CA GLY A 33 -2.23 11.01 -7.63
C GLY A 33 -1.42 11.79 -6.60
N HIS A 34 -0.11 11.63 -6.60
CA HIS A 34 0.80 12.46 -5.81
C HIS A 34 2.21 12.42 -6.39
N ASN A 35 2.92 13.55 -6.26
CA ASN A 35 4.36 13.56 -6.48
C ASN A 35 5.09 13.03 -5.23
N CYS A 36 5.99 12.07 -5.43
CA CYS A 36 6.82 11.58 -4.34
C CYS A 36 7.71 12.68 -3.74
N SER A 37 7.79 12.73 -2.41
CA SER A 37 8.75 13.58 -1.70
C SER A 37 10.19 13.19 -2.07
N GLN A 38 11.12 14.15 -2.00
CA GLN A 38 12.53 13.85 -2.25
C GLN A 38 13.05 12.78 -1.29
N LYS A 39 12.69 12.85 -0.01
CA LYS A 39 13.02 11.84 1.00
C LYS A 39 12.56 10.42 0.64
N SER A 40 11.41 10.29 -0.02
CA SER A 40 10.91 8.97 -0.49
C SER A 40 11.71 8.46 -1.68
N LYS A 41 12.11 9.36 -2.59
CA LYS A 41 12.96 9.05 -3.75
C LYS A 41 14.37 8.65 -3.31
N ASP A 42 14.96 9.37 -2.37
CA ASP A 42 16.32 9.12 -1.85
C ASP A 42 16.43 7.74 -1.17
N LYS A 43 15.32 7.26 -0.59
CA LYS A 43 15.22 5.92 0.00
C LYS A 43 14.94 4.81 -1.02
N GLY A 44 14.79 5.15 -2.30
CA GLY A 44 14.44 4.18 -3.35
C GLY A 44 13.02 3.62 -3.24
N LEU A 45 12.11 4.30 -2.54
CA LEU A 45 10.75 3.79 -2.30
C LEU A 45 9.81 4.08 -3.47
N CYS A 46 10.09 5.12 -4.24
CA CYS A 46 9.35 5.48 -5.44
C CYS A 46 10.17 6.39 -6.35
N SER A 47 9.79 6.46 -7.63
CA SER A 47 10.53 7.17 -8.67
C SER A 47 9.61 8.03 -9.54
N GLY A 48 8.78 8.88 -8.94
CA GLY A 48 8.04 9.90 -9.71
C GLY A 48 6.68 10.29 -9.17
N TYR A 49 5.76 10.58 -10.10
CA TYR A 49 4.34 10.82 -9.83
C TYR A 49 3.60 9.49 -9.79
N HIS A 50 2.86 9.25 -8.71
CA HIS A 50 2.10 8.03 -8.49
C HIS A 50 0.61 8.33 -8.57
N TYR A 51 -0.08 7.74 -9.54
CA TYR A 51 -1.50 7.92 -9.72
C TYR A 51 -2.28 6.78 -9.09
N HIS A 52 -3.22 7.10 -8.19
CA HIS A 52 -4.17 6.12 -7.66
C HIS A 52 -5.47 6.22 -8.47
N GLY A 53 -5.45 5.63 -9.67
CA GLY A 53 -6.65 5.48 -10.48
C GLY A 53 -7.66 4.65 -9.70
N THR A 54 -8.68 5.30 -9.14
CA THR A 54 -9.71 4.58 -8.41
C THR A 54 -10.45 3.70 -9.42
N THR A 55 -10.23 2.38 -9.40
CA THR A 55 -11.41 1.53 -9.49
C THR A 55 -12.24 1.94 -8.29
N LYS A 56 -13.45 2.42 -8.53
CA LYS A 56 -14.36 2.88 -7.48
C LYS A 56 -14.75 1.67 -6.62
N HIS A 57 -13.87 1.20 -5.74
CA HIS A 57 -14.33 0.57 -4.51
C HIS A 57 -14.81 1.70 -3.64
N THR A 58 -16.07 2.06 -3.87
CA THR A 58 -16.88 2.91 -3.03
C THR A 58 -16.88 2.33 -1.62
N HIS A 59 -15.87 2.64 -0.82
CA HIS A 59 -16.11 2.78 0.60
C HIS A 59 -16.95 4.04 0.73
N ALA A 60 -18.27 3.84 0.64
CA ALA A 60 -19.25 4.81 1.03
C ALA A 60 -18.80 5.37 2.37
N LYS A 61 -18.26 6.59 2.37
CA LYS A 61 -18.35 7.46 3.55
C LYS A 61 -19.83 7.74 3.71
N LYS A 62 -20.54 6.79 4.33
CA LYS A 62 -21.76 7.09 5.05
C LYS A 62 -21.30 8.00 6.18
N ALA A 63 -21.26 9.30 5.93
CA ALA A 63 -21.31 10.30 6.97
C ALA A 63 -22.71 10.22 7.58
N GLU A 64 -23.01 9.11 8.26
CA GLU A 64 -24.18 8.98 9.10
C GLU A 64 -23.81 9.53 10.47
N LYS A 65 -24.13 10.82 10.63
CA LYS A 65 -24.90 11.29 11.78
C LYS A 65 -24.33 10.92 13.16
N ALA A 66 -23.25 11.59 13.57
CA ALA A 66 -23.07 11.93 14.98
C ALA A 66 -23.99 13.13 15.31
N THR A 67 -25.30 12.90 15.39
CA THR A 67 -26.18 13.81 16.13
C THR A 67 -26.11 13.42 17.60
N ALA A 68 -25.38 14.18 18.41
CA ALA A 68 -25.62 14.27 19.83
C ALA A 68 -25.02 15.55 20.43
N LYS A 69 -25.85 16.60 20.45
CA LYS A 69 -26.13 17.46 21.63
C LYS A 69 -25.17 18.63 21.97
N SER A 70 -25.83 19.78 22.14
CA SER A 70 -25.50 20.92 23.04
C SER A 70 -24.86 22.15 22.39
N ASN A 71 -25.69 23.06 21.86
CA ASN A 71 -26.15 24.24 22.62
C ASN A 71 -27.47 24.73 22.04
#